data_AF-A0A7Y4DTD9-F1
#
_entry.id   AF-A0A7Y4DTD9-F1
#
_cell.length_a   1.000
_cell.length_b   1.000
_cell.length_c   1.000
_cell.angle_alpha   90.00
_cell.angle_beta   90.00
_cell.angle_gamma   90.00
#
_symmetry.space_group_name_H-M   'P 1'
#
loop_
_entity.id
_entity.type
_entity.pdbx_description
1 polymer ?
#
loop_
_entity_poly.entity_id
_entity_poly.type
_entity_poly.pdbx_seq_one_letter_code
_entity_poly.pdbx_strand_id
1 'polypeptide(L)'
;MSKLYLSQMLTNSLEQITDRFYASSEELQHEILIQLDAIAKKQTLVETHRPQAEVLADIREVMQGDRARVFFSHSFVSWYRSGQSEKAKPQLHHWSQLDMSNRRLYLEMLGLRDLGRWDDEALYQFEQYCLEVIGG
;
A
#
# COMPACT_ATOMS: atom_id res chain seq x y z
N MET A 1 -22.55 0.34 -11.95
CA MET A 1 -22.04 -0.82 -12.73
C MET A 1 -22.80 -2.06 -12.31
N SER A 2 -23.19 -2.95 -13.23
CA SER A 2 -23.92 -4.18 -12.87
C SER A 2 -22.97 -5.24 -12.33
N LYS A 3 -23.45 -6.11 -11.41
CA LYS A 3 -22.66 -7.23 -10.86
C LYS A 3 -22.12 -8.17 -11.95
N LEU A 4 -22.87 -8.33 -13.04
CA LEU A 4 -22.48 -9.16 -14.18
C LEU A 4 -21.21 -8.64 -14.85
N TYR A 5 -21.10 -7.33 -15.04
CA TYR A 5 -19.94 -6.69 -15.65
C TYR A 5 -18.69 -6.84 -14.77
N LEU A 6 -18.83 -6.63 -13.45
CA LEU A 6 -17.74 -6.81 -12.50
C LEU A 6 -17.25 -8.26 -12.45
N SER A 7 -18.17 -9.22 -12.50
CA SER A 7 -17.83 -10.65 -12.57
C SER A 7 -17.03 -10.97 -13.82
N GLN A 8 -17.43 -10.45 -14.98
CA GLN A 8 -16.71 -10.69 -16.23
C GLN A 8 -15.31 -10.10 -16.21
N MET A 9 -15.15 -8.87 -15.70
CA MET A 9 -13.84 -8.25 -15.55
C MET A 9 -12.92 -9.04 -14.62
N LEU A 10 -13.46 -9.57 -13.52
CA LEU A 10 -12.70 -10.39 -12.59
C LEU A 10 -12.22 -11.68 -13.26
N THR A 11 -13.11 -12.40 -13.94
CA THR A 11 -12.77 -13.64 -14.67
C THR A 11 -11.67 -13.40 -15.68
N ASN A 12 -11.82 -12.38 -16.53
CA ASN A 12 -10.82 -12.06 -17.56
C ASN A 12 -9.46 -11.68 -16.94
N SER A 13 -9.48 -11.02 -15.78
CA SER A 13 -8.25 -10.62 -15.08
C SER A 13 -7.54 -11.83 -14.47
N LEU A 14 -8.29 -12.80 -13.92
CA LEU A 14 -7.73 -14.06 -13.42
C LEU A 14 -7.11 -14.88 -14.55
N GLU A 15 -7.79 -15.02 -15.68
CA GLU A 15 -7.27 -15.72 -16.86
C GLU A 15 -5.92 -15.13 -17.33
N GLN A 16 -5.83 -13.80 -17.44
CA GLN A 16 -4.58 -13.15 -17.84
C GLN A 16 -3.42 -13.31 -16.85
N ILE A 17 -3.72 -13.46 -15.56
CA ILE A 17 -2.71 -13.73 -14.53
C ILE A 17 -2.25 -15.19 -14.65
N THR A 18 -3.18 -16.11 -14.85
CA THR A 18 -2.89 -17.54 -15.08
C THR A 18 -2.01 -17.75 -16.30
N ASP A 19 -2.34 -17.11 -17.43
CA ASP A 19 -1.54 -17.20 -18.66
C ASP A 19 -0.13 -16.66 -18.45
N ARG A 20 0.01 -15.52 -17.76
CA ARG A 20 1.30 -14.93 -17.43
C ARG A 20 2.12 -15.82 -16.49
N PHE A 21 1.48 -16.47 -15.53
CA PHE A 21 2.15 -17.39 -14.62
C PHE A 21 2.78 -18.56 -15.38
N TYR A 22 2.00 -19.24 -16.23
CA TYR A 22 2.50 -20.38 -16.99
C TYR A 22 3.54 -20.01 -18.06
N ALA A 23 3.51 -18.78 -18.58
CA ALA A 23 4.48 -18.28 -19.54
C ALA A 23 5.79 -17.75 -18.92
N SER A 24 5.87 -17.66 -17.59
CA SER A 24 7.01 -17.06 -16.88
C SER A 24 8.06 -18.07 -16.44
N SER A 25 9.29 -17.61 -16.14
CA SER A 25 10.32 -18.43 -15.48
C SER A 25 9.94 -18.80 -14.05
N GLU A 26 10.59 -19.81 -13.46
CA GLU A 26 10.33 -20.23 -12.06
C GLU A 26 10.48 -19.09 -11.05
N GLU A 27 11.48 -18.21 -11.23
CA GLU A 27 11.71 -17.06 -10.36
C GLU A 27 10.55 -16.06 -10.42
N LEU A 28 10.05 -15.77 -11.63
CA LEU A 28 8.90 -14.89 -11.85
C LEU A 28 7.59 -15.54 -11.39
N GLN A 29 7.43 -16.85 -11.55
CA GLN A 29 6.32 -17.60 -10.99
C GLN A 29 6.28 -17.49 -9.47
N HIS A 30 7.44 -17.62 -8.83
CA HIS A 30 7.57 -17.46 -7.38
C HIS A 30 7.19 -16.05 -6.94
N GLU A 31 7.62 -15.02 -7.68
CA GLU A 31 7.25 -13.63 -7.42
C GLU A 31 5.73 -13.41 -7.56
N ILE A 32 5.10 -13.93 -8.63
CA ILE A 32 3.66 -13.84 -8.86
C ILE A 32 2.89 -14.50 -7.70
N LEU A 33 3.33 -15.67 -7.22
CA LEU A 33 2.71 -16.36 -6.08
C LEU A 33 2.85 -15.55 -4.79
N ILE A 34 4.01 -14.96 -4.52
CA ILE A 34 4.20 -14.08 -3.35
C ILE A 34 3.25 -12.87 -3.42
N GLN A 35 3.08 -12.28 -4.61
CA GLN A 35 2.19 -11.14 -4.80
C GLN A 35 0.72 -11.54 -4.63
N LEU A 36 0.29 -12.67 -5.20
CA LEU A 36 -1.07 -13.19 -5.05
C LEU A 36 -1.36 -13.59 -3.60
N ASP A 37 -0.42 -14.26 -2.92
CA ASP A 37 -0.52 -14.63 -1.51
C ASP A 37 -0.57 -13.37 -0.63
N ALA A 38 0.22 -12.34 -0.94
CA ALA A 38 0.13 -11.06 -0.26
C ALA A 38 -1.25 -10.39 -0.48
N ILE A 39 -1.85 -10.48 -1.66
CA ILE A 39 -3.19 -9.96 -1.93
C ILE A 39 -4.27 -10.79 -1.21
N ALA A 40 -4.17 -12.12 -1.25
CA ALA A 40 -5.10 -13.02 -0.58
C ALA A 40 -5.03 -12.89 0.95
N LYS A 41 -3.83 -12.74 1.53
CA LYS A 41 -3.64 -12.47 2.96
C LYS A 41 -4.12 -11.09 3.39
N LYS A 42 -4.22 -10.12 2.46
CA LYS A 42 -4.90 -8.83 2.69
C LYS A 42 -6.43 -8.94 2.64
N GLN A 43 -6.99 -10.09 2.23
CA GLN A 43 -8.44 -10.33 2.13
C GLN A 43 -9.05 -11.04 3.36
N THR A 44 -8.39 -11.05 4.52
CA THR A 44 -9.23 -10.76 5.69
C THR A 44 -9.79 -9.38 5.42
N LEU A 45 -11.11 -9.27 5.21
CA LEU A 45 -11.78 -7.99 5.35
C LEU A 45 -11.12 -7.29 6.53
N VAL A 46 -10.66 -6.07 6.34
CA VAL A 46 -10.27 -5.23 7.48
C VAL A 46 -11.59 -4.95 8.21
N GLU A 47 -12.06 -5.93 9.00
CA GLU A 47 -13.35 -5.89 9.69
C GLU A 47 -13.33 -4.82 10.79
N THR A 48 -12.12 -4.40 11.19
CA THR A 48 -11.87 -3.25 12.04
C THR A 48 -10.65 -2.51 11.53
N HIS A 49 -10.87 -1.36 10.87
CA HIS A 49 -9.77 -0.44 10.57
C HIS A 49 -9.21 0.11 11.88
N ARG A 50 -7.88 0.07 12.02
CA ARG A 50 -7.20 0.67 13.16
C ARG A 50 -7.32 2.20 13.12
N PRO A 51 -7.40 2.88 14.27
CA PRO A 51 -7.39 4.33 14.34
C PRO A 51 -6.20 4.93 13.58
N GLN A 52 -6.41 6.03 12.84
CA GLN A 52 -5.35 6.75 12.13
C GLN A 52 -4.15 7.02 13.04
N ALA A 53 -4.39 7.46 14.28
CA ALA A 53 -3.34 7.74 15.25
C ALA A 53 -2.42 6.54 15.52
N GLU A 54 -2.98 5.32 15.58
CA GLU A 54 -2.19 4.10 15.76
C GLU A 54 -1.36 3.76 14.53
N VAL A 55 -1.95 3.88 13.34
CA VAL A 55 -1.24 3.62 12.08
C VAL A 55 -0.07 4.59 11.93
N LEU A 56 -0.27 5.88 12.20
CA LEU A 56 0.79 6.88 12.15
C LEU A 56 1.87 6.65 13.22
N ALA A 57 1.49 6.21 14.42
CA ALA A 57 2.44 5.88 15.48
C ALA A 57 3.35 4.71 15.09
N ASP A 58 2.77 3.64 14.55
CA ASP A 58 3.53 2.48 14.08
C ASP A 58 4.47 2.83 12.92
N ILE A 59 4.03 3.71 12.00
CA ILE A 59 4.90 4.18 10.91
C ILE A 59 6.10 4.93 11.48
N ARG A 60 5.88 5.83 12.46
CA ARG A 60 6.97 6.53 13.16
C ARG A 60 7.97 5.58 13.82
N GLU A 61 7.48 4.50 14.41
CA GLU A 61 8.33 3.50 15.06
C GLU A 61 9.19 2.74 14.04
N VAL A 62 8.61 2.24 12.95
CA VAL A 62 9.40 1.53 11.94
C VAL A 62 10.37 2.46 11.19
N MET A 63 10.04 3.75 11.09
CA MET A 63 10.93 4.79 10.53
C MET A 63 12.20 5.04 11.37
N GLN A 64 12.35 4.42 12.54
CA GLN A 64 13.64 4.37 13.24
C GLN A 64 14.68 3.51 12.50
N GLY A 65 14.24 2.58 11.64
CA GLY A 65 15.13 1.77 10.80
C GLY A 65 15.41 2.43 9.44
N ASP A 66 16.66 2.48 9.01
CA ASP A 66 17.10 3.23 7.81
C ASP A 66 16.27 2.91 6.54
N ARG A 67 15.99 1.64 6.28
CA ARG A 67 15.26 1.22 5.06
C ARG A 67 13.79 1.60 5.10
N ALA A 68 13.13 1.39 6.23
CA ALA A 68 11.73 1.75 6.43
C ALA A 68 11.57 3.27 6.48
N ARG A 69 12.54 4.00 7.07
CA ARG A 69 12.61 5.46 7.06
C ARG A 69 12.51 6.03 5.65
N VAL A 70 13.39 5.58 4.75
CA VAL A 70 13.41 6.03 3.34
C VAL A 70 12.12 5.66 2.63
N PHE A 71 11.65 4.43 2.79
CA PHE A 71 10.42 4.01 2.11
C PHE A 71 9.20 4.83 2.57
N PHE A 72 8.93 4.87 3.88
CA PHE A 72 7.73 5.50 4.41
C PHE A 72 7.73 7.02 4.25
N SER A 73 8.88 7.70 4.35
CA SER A 73 8.94 9.14 4.15
C SER A 73 8.52 9.52 2.72
N HIS A 74 9.04 8.83 1.71
CA HIS A 74 8.69 9.09 0.31
C HIS A 74 7.27 8.62 -0.04
N SER A 75 6.92 7.40 0.36
CA SER A 75 5.63 6.81 0.02
C SER A 75 4.46 7.49 0.72
N PHE A 76 4.63 7.97 1.96
CA PHE A 76 3.60 8.73 2.67
C PHE A 76 3.35 10.07 2.00
N VAL A 77 4.39 10.87 1.72
CA VAL A 77 4.26 12.18 1.05
C VAL A 77 3.62 12.02 -0.32
N SER A 78 4.05 11.02 -1.09
CA SER A 78 3.45 10.70 -2.39
C SER A 78 1.97 10.34 -2.24
N TRP A 79 1.61 9.47 -1.30
CA TRP A 79 0.23 9.07 -1.05
C TRP A 79 -0.64 10.25 -0.60
N TYR A 80 -0.21 11.03 0.40
CA TYR A 80 -0.97 12.16 0.94
C TYR A 80 -1.26 13.22 -0.12
N ARG A 81 -0.24 13.63 -0.89
CA ARG A 81 -0.39 14.61 -1.98
C ARG A 81 -1.14 14.06 -3.18
N SER A 82 -0.93 12.78 -3.52
CA SER A 82 -1.74 12.11 -4.54
C SER A 82 -3.20 12.10 -4.18
N GLY A 83 -3.46 12.14 -2.88
CA GLY A 83 -4.78 12.23 -2.38
C GLY A 83 -5.52 13.50 -2.77
N GLN A 84 -4.79 14.60 -2.93
CA GLN A 84 -5.30 15.92 -3.23
C GLN A 84 -5.40 16.19 -4.75
N SER A 85 -4.95 15.23 -5.59
CA SER A 85 -4.91 15.38 -7.04
C SER A 85 -5.24 14.06 -7.75
N GLU A 86 -6.34 14.01 -8.52
CA GLU A 86 -6.80 12.82 -9.26
C GLU A 86 -5.76 12.19 -10.20
N LYS A 87 -4.68 12.90 -10.53
CA LYS A 87 -3.66 12.46 -11.50
C LYS A 87 -2.43 11.83 -10.86
N ALA A 88 -2.21 12.02 -9.57
CA ALA A 88 -1.04 11.48 -8.91
C ALA A 88 -1.32 10.04 -8.48
N LYS A 89 -0.46 9.11 -8.89
CA LYS A 89 -0.49 7.73 -8.43
C LYS A 89 0.55 7.57 -7.32
N PRO A 90 0.23 6.90 -6.21
CA PRO A 90 1.21 6.61 -5.18
C PRO A 90 2.35 5.78 -5.79
N GLN A 91 3.58 6.22 -5.58
CA GLN A 91 4.75 5.53 -6.08
C GLN A 91 5.08 4.32 -5.18
N LEU A 92 5.16 3.13 -5.79
CA LEU A 92 5.47 1.86 -5.11
C LEU A 92 6.97 1.50 -5.17
N HIS A 93 7.84 2.47 -5.44
CA HIS A 93 9.28 2.22 -5.50
C HIS A 93 9.75 1.58 -4.18
N HIS A 94 10.54 0.52 -4.27
CA HIS A 94 11.07 -0.23 -3.12
C HIS A 94 10.03 -1.02 -2.28
N TRP A 95 8.80 -1.25 -2.78
CA TRP A 95 7.85 -2.15 -2.12
C TRP A 95 8.40 -3.58 -1.90
N SER A 96 9.09 -4.13 -2.90
CA SER A 96 9.72 -5.46 -2.84
C SER A 96 10.82 -5.56 -1.78
N GLN A 97 11.30 -4.42 -1.29
CA GLN A 97 12.40 -4.29 -0.35
C GLN A 97 11.95 -4.27 1.12
N LEU A 98 10.66 -4.11 1.39
CA LEU A 98 10.12 -4.20 2.74
C LEU A 98 9.96 -5.65 3.20
N ASP A 99 10.15 -5.89 4.49
CA ASP A 99 9.69 -7.13 5.14
C ASP A 99 8.16 -7.20 5.20
N MET A 100 7.63 -8.37 5.58
CA MET A 100 6.19 -8.62 5.61
C MET A 100 5.43 -7.72 6.61
N SER A 101 6.05 -7.34 7.74
CA SER A 101 5.45 -6.42 8.72
C SER A 101 5.29 -5.01 8.16
N ASN A 102 6.33 -4.46 7.54
CA ASN A 102 6.33 -3.13 6.95
C ASN A 102 5.39 -3.05 5.73
N ARG A 103 5.31 -4.14 4.94
CA ARG A 103 4.32 -4.25 3.85
C ARG A 103 2.90 -4.17 4.37
N ARG A 104 2.59 -4.87 5.47
CA ARG A 104 1.26 -4.82 6.10
C ARG A 104 0.93 -3.39 6.54
N LEU A 105 1.85 -2.74 7.24
CA LEU A 105 1.65 -1.38 7.74
C LEU A 105 1.42 -0.36 6.62
N TYR A 106 2.13 -0.48 5.50
CA TYR A 106 1.89 0.37 4.33
C TYR A 106 0.48 0.21 3.75
N LEU A 107 -0.13 -0.96 3.86
CA LEU A 107 -1.49 -1.18 3.34
C LEU A 107 -2.54 -0.62 4.29
N GLU A 108 -2.28 -0.71 5.59
CA GLU A 108 -3.07 -0.02 6.61
C GLU A 108 -3.04 1.50 6.36
N MET A 109 -1.86 2.05 6.00
CA MET A 109 -1.71 3.45 5.58
C MET A 109 -2.52 3.76 4.31
N LEU A 110 -2.42 2.94 3.25
CA LEU A 110 -3.19 3.17 2.02
C LEU A 110 -4.71 3.18 2.28
N GLY A 111 -5.17 2.31 3.19
CA GLY A 111 -6.59 2.18 3.56
C GLY A 111 -7.14 3.32 4.44
N LEU A 112 -6.31 4.23 4.95
CA LEU A 112 -6.78 5.38 5.76
C LEU A 112 -7.77 6.27 4.99
N ARG A 113 -7.60 6.37 3.67
CA ARG A 113 -8.43 7.19 2.77
C ARG A 113 -9.80 6.58 2.51
N ASP A 114 -9.90 5.26 2.44
CA ASP A 114 -11.12 4.55 2.07
C ASP A 114 -12.23 4.70 3.14
N LEU A 115 -11.88 5.20 4.33
CA LEU A 115 -12.77 5.36 5.48
C LEU A 115 -13.53 6.69 5.51
N GLY A 116 -13.13 7.68 4.71
CA GLY A 116 -13.84 8.97 4.57
C GLY A 116 -13.93 9.83 5.85
N ARG A 117 -13.24 9.45 6.94
CA ARG A 117 -13.15 10.20 8.21
C ARG A 117 -11.73 10.13 8.76
N TRP A 118 -10.86 10.93 8.18
CA TRP A 118 -9.48 11.13 8.61
C TRP A 118 -9.27 12.53 9.21
N ASP A 119 -8.32 12.65 10.12
CA ASP A 119 -7.87 13.92 10.66
C ASP A 119 -6.78 14.49 9.76
N ASP A 120 -7.17 15.41 8.87
CA ASP A 120 -6.29 16.05 7.88
C ASP A 120 -5.14 16.81 8.55
N GLU A 121 -5.35 17.41 9.73
CA GLU A 121 -4.28 18.12 10.44
C GLU A 121 -3.21 17.14 10.92
N ALA A 122 -3.62 16.00 11.49
CA ALA A 122 -2.67 14.96 11.90
C ALA A 122 -1.93 14.34 10.71
N LEU A 123 -2.55 14.21 9.54
CA LEU A 123 -1.88 13.77 8.31
C LEU A 123 -0.90 14.81 7.78
N TYR A 124 -1.28 16.09 7.81
CA TYR A 124 -0.41 17.19 7.41
C TYR A 124 0.83 17.28 8.31
N GLN A 125 0.66 17.19 9.64
CA GLN A 125 1.78 17.16 10.58
C GLN A 125 2.71 15.96 10.34
N PHE A 126 2.13 14.81 9.98
CA PHE A 126 2.92 13.64 9.61
C PHE A 126 3.68 13.83 8.30
N GLU A 127 3.08 14.50 7.32
CA GLU A 127 3.77 14.90 6.09
C GLU A 127 4.98 15.79 6.39
N GLN A 128 4.82 16.79 7.28
CA GLN A 128 5.94 17.67 7.66
C GLN A 128 7.09 16.88 8.29
N TYR A 129 6.78 15.93 9.18
CA TYR A 129 7.76 15.01 9.73
C TYR A 129 8.47 14.19 8.64
N CYS A 130 7.75 13.66 7.66
CA CYS A 130 8.36 12.94 6.54
C CYS A 130 9.27 13.84 5.68
N LEU A 131 8.89 15.10 5.46
CA LEU A 131 9.68 16.06 4.69
C LEU A 131 10.97 16.46 5.43
N GLU A 132 10.92 16.64 6.74
CA GLU A 132 12.11 16.84 7.58
C GLU A 132 13.08 15.65 7.47
N VAL A 133 12.54 14.42 7.45
CA VAL A 133 13.35 13.19 7.29
C VAL A 133 14.00 13.07 5.91
N ILE A 134 13.38 13.60 4.84
CA ILE A 134 13.92 13.56 3.48
C ILE A 134 14.92 14.69 3.23
N GLY A 135 14.66 15.87 3.80
CA GLY A 135 15.44 17.09 3.57
C GLY A 135 16.58 17.35 4.56
N GLY A 136 16.71 16.52 5.60
CA GLY A 136 17.79 16.52 6.58
C GLY A 136 19.07 15.82 6.12
#